data_AF-A0A4Q9DFK4-F1
#
_entry.id   AF-A0A4Q9DFK4-F1
#
_cell.length_a   1.000
_cell.length_b   1.000
_cell.length_c   1.000
_cell.angle_alpha   90.00
_cell.angle_beta   90.00
_cell.angle_gamma   90.00
#
_symmetry.space_group_name_H-M   'P 1'
#
loop_
_entity.id
_entity.type
_entity.pdbx_description
1 polymer ?
#
loop_
_entity_poly.entity_id
_entity_poly.type
_entity_poly.pdbx_seq_one_letter_code
_entity_poly.pdbx_strand_id
1 'polypeptide(L)'
;TIVFSRYILLAWQHRQSTDARSFGGLFYLLCDEVGTLDWALALQQLVDLIHEIATKAGKRLSALIQRQLQMWIAGLPSYIKTYLPISGCES
;
A
#
# COMPACT_ATOMS: atom_id res chain seq x y z
N THR A 1 14.59 21.97 38.28
CA THR A 1 15.12 22.82 37.19
C THR A 1 13.98 23.43 36.39
N ILE A 2 13.44 24.55 36.89
CA ILE A 2 12.29 25.27 36.29
C ILE A 2 12.65 25.89 34.94
N VAL A 3 13.92 26.27 34.79
CA VAL A 3 14.45 26.89 33.57
C VAL A 3 14.38 25.92 32.38
N PHE A 4 14.78 24.66 32.55
CA PHE A 4 14.70 23.66 31.47
C PHE A 4 13.26 23.38 31.05
N SER A 5 12.32 23.27 31.99
CA SER A 5 10.90 23.08 31.67
C SER A 5 10.33 24.23 30.84
N ARG A 6 10.72 25.48 31.12
CA ARG A 6 10.30 26.66 30.35
C ARG A 6 10.86 26.63 28.93
N TYR A 7 12.13 26.27 28.75
CA TYR A 7 12.74 26.16 27.42
C TYR A 7 12.11 25.05 26.58
N ILE A 8 11.80 23.89 27.18
CA ILE A 8 11.10 22.80 26.49
C ILE A 8 9.72 23.26 25.99
N LEU A 9 8.95 23.95 26.86
CA LEU A 9 7.62 24.45 26.50
C LEU A 9 7.69 25.49 25.37
N LEU A 10 8.62 26.44 25.44
CA LEU A 10 8.80 27.47 24.42
C LEU A 10 9.27 26.88 23.09
N ALA A 11 10.18 25.90 23.11
CA ALA A 11 10.63 25.21 21.91
C ALA A 11 9.50 24.39 21.25
N TRP A 12 8.62 23.78 22.05
CA TRP A 12 7.42 23.10 21.55
C TRP A 12 6.44 24.08 20.90
N GLN A 13 6.14 25.21 21.57
CA GLN A 13 5.27 26.25 21.01
C GLN A 13 5.83 26.83 19.71
N HIS A 14 7.14 27.04 19.65
CA HIS A 14 7.81 27.56 18.45
C HIS A 14 7.77 26.57 17.28
N ARG A 15 7.88 25.26 17.54
CA ARG A 15 7.69 24.24 16.48
C ARG A 15 6.24 24.20 15.98
N GLN A 16 5.26 24.34 16.88
CA GLN A 16 3.84 24.41 16.48
C GLN A 16 3.54 25.65 15.62
N SER A 17 4.19 26.77 15.89
CA SER A 17 3.95 28.01 15.13
C SER A 17 4.69 28.10 13.80
N THR A 18 5.80 27.36 13.64
CA THR A 18 6.77 27.63 12.56
C THR A 18 7.04 26.42 11.67
N ASP A 19 6.72 25.20 12.12
CA ASP A 19 7.02 23.97 11.39
C ASP A 19 5.75 23.33 10.79
N ALA A 20 5.61 23.46 9.47
CA ALA A 20 4.53 22.83 8.69
C ALA A 20 4.61 21.29 8.67
N ARG A 21 5.68 20.68 9.19
CA ARG A 21 5.84 19.21 9.29
C ARG A 21 5.24 18.59 10.55
N SER A 22 4.62 19.37 11.42
CA SER A 22 3.84 18.84 12.56
C SER A 22 2.75 17.85 12.11
N PHE A 23 2.15 18.05 10.93
CA PHE A 23 1.27 17.06 10.30
C PHE A 23 1.99 15.89 9.66
N GLY A 24 3.18 16.08 9.09
CA GLY A 24 3.94 15.00 8.44
C GLY A 24 4.43 13.96 9.45
N GLY A 25 4.91 14.41 10.62
CA GLY A 25 5.28 13.52 11.72
C GLY A 25 4.07 12.80 12.32
N LEU A 26 2.94 13.50 12.48
CA LEU A 26 1.69 12.91 12.97
C LEU A 26 1.08 11.92 11.95
N PHE A 27 1.14 12.23 10.66
CA PHE A 27 0.79 11.33 9.56
C PHE A 27 1.67 10.09 9.59
N TYR A 28 2.99 10.23 9.71
CA TYR A 28 3.89 9.08 9.78
C TYR A 28 3.63 8.21 11.01
N LEU A 29 3.35 8.84 12.17
CA LEU A 29 3.06 8.15 13.44
C LEU A 29 1.69 7.44 13.40
N LEU A 30 0.69 8.02 12.73
CA LEU A 30 -0.58 7.35 12.42
C LEU A 30 -0.41 6.27 11.33
N CYS A 31 0.48 6.47 10.37
CA CYS A 31 0.80 5.49 9.32
C CYS A 31 1.65 4.33 9.85
N ASP A 32 2.34 4.48 10.98
CA ASP A 32 3.03 3.39 11.67
C ASP A 32 2.02 2.38 12.25
N GLU A 33 0.82 2.83 12.64
CA GLU A 33 -0.33 1.96 12.92
C GLU A 33 -1.04 1.46 11.64
N VAL A 34 -0.86 2.14 10.51
CA VAL A 34 -1.09 1.56 9.16
C VAL A 34 0.09 0.65 8.76
N GLY A 35 1.01 0.39 9.69
CA GLY A 35 1.95 -0.71 9.60
C GLY A 35 1.18 -2.01 9.46
N THR A 36 1.57 -2.81 8.47
CA THR A 36 1.17 -4.21 8.32
C THR A 36 -0.29 -4.48 8.00
N LEU A 37 -1.05 -3.53 7.44
CA LEU A 37 -2.25 -3.97 6.75
C LEU A 37 -1.78 -4.81 5.58
N ASP A 38 -2.16 -6.08 5.64
CA ASP A 38 -1.78 -7.18 4.77
C ASP A 38 -2.30 -6.99 3.34
N TRP A 39 -2.45 -5.75 2.87
CA TRP A 39 -3.07 -5.39 1.61
C TRP A 39 -2.30 -5.98 0.43
N ALA A 40 -0.96 -6.03 0.52
CA ALA A 40 -0.13 -6.66 -0.49
C ALA A 40 -0.41 -8.18 -0.56
N LEU A 41 -0.50 -8.86 0.60
CA LEU A 41 -0.84 -10.28 0.65
C LEU A 41 -2.30 -10.54 0.27
N ALA A 42 -3.24 -9.72 0.72
CA ALA A 42 -4.65 -9.80 0.37
C ALA A 42 -4.84 -9.58 -1.13
N LEU A 43 -4.06 -8.70 -1.75
CA LEU A 43 -4.03 -8.48 -3.19
C LEU A 43 -3.47 -9.71 -3.92
N GLN A 44 -2.39 -10.31 -3.41
CA GLN A 44 -1.85 -11.56 -3.94
C GLN A 44 -2.88 -12.70 -3.83
N GLN A 45 -3.47 -12.89 -2.66
CA GLN A 45 -4.51 -13.90 -2.39
C GLN A 45 -5.74 -13.71 -3.30
N LEU A 46 -6.14 -12.47 -3.56
CA LEU A 46 -7.25 -12.17 -4.47
C LEU A 46 -6.91 -12.56 -5.91
N VAL A 47 -5.67 -12.28 -6.36
CA VAL A 47 -5.21 -12.69 -7.69
C VAL A 47 -5.13 -14.21 -7.81
N ASP A 48 -4.64 -14.90 -6.77
CA ASP A 48 -4.58 -16.36 -6.70
C ASP A 48 -5.99 -16.98 -6.74
N LEU A 49 -6.94 -16.40 -5.99
CA LEU A 49 -8.34 -16.82 -6.01
C LEU A 49 -8.96 -16.67 -7.40
N ILE A 50 -8.71 -15.56 -8.08
CA ILE A 50 -9.17 -15.35 -9.46
C ILE A 50 -8.56 -16.40 -10.40
N HIS A 51 -7.29 -16.75 -10.20
CA HIS A 51 -6.62 -17.80 -10.99
C HIS A 51 -7.24 -19.18 -10.74
N GLU A 52 -7.51 -19.53 -9.48
CA GLU A 52 -8.16 -20.80 -9.11
C GLU A 52 -9.59 -20.89 -9.69
N ILE A 53 -10.34 -19.78 -9.69
CA ILE A 53 -11.66 -19.73 -10.33
C ILE A 53 -11.52 -19.89 -11.85
N ALA A 54 -10.51 -19.26 -12.46
CA ALA A 54 -10.27 -19.37 -13.90
C ALA A 54 -9.91 -20.79 -14.35
N THR A 55 -9.20 -21.58 -13.52
CA THR A 55 -8.87 -22.98 -13.87
C THR A 55 -10.08 -23.90 -13.77
N LYS A 56 -11.02 -23.62 -12.87
CA LYS A 56 -12.29 -24.36 -12.73
C LYS A 56 -13.36 -23.90 -13.72
N ALA A 57 -13.20 -22.72 -14.31
CA ALA A 57 -14.10 -22.18 -15.33
C ALA A 57 -13.94 -22.86 -16.69
N GLY A 58 -14.98 -22.81 -17.52
CA GLY A 58 -14.89 -23.28 -18.91
C GLY A 58 -13.87 -22.47 -19.72
N LYS A 59 -13.23 -23.11 -20.73
CA LYS A 59 -12.11 -22.54 -21.52
C LYS A 59 -12.33 -21.09 -21.99
N ARG A 60 -13.52 -20.78 -22.50
CA ARG A 60 -13.86 -19.44 -23.00
C ARG A 60 -13.89 -18.40 -21.88
N LEU A 61 -14.43 -18.75 -20.72
CA LEU A 61 -14.52 -17.87 -19.56
C LEU A 61 -13.14 -17.69 -18.91
N SER A 62 -12.37 -18.78 -18.79
CA SER A 62 -10.98 -18.74 -18.31
C SER A 62 -10.11 -17.77 -19.12
N ALA A 63 -10.18 -17.85 -20.46
CA ALA A 63 -9.45 -16.95 -21.35
C ALA A 63 -9.88 -15.47 -21.20
N LEU A 64 -11.18 -15.23 -20.97
CA LEU A 64 -11.69 -13.88 -20.71
C LEU A 64 -11.14 -13.34 -19.38
N ILE A 65 -11.21 -14.13 -18.30
CA ILE A 65 -10.73 -13.76 -16.97
C ILE A 65 -9.23 -13.44 -17.04
N GLN A 66 -8.43 -14.30 -17.66
CA GLN A 66 -6.98 -14.08 -17.82
C GLN A 66 -6.68 -12.79 -18.59
N ARG A 67 -7.37 -12.56 -19.72
CA ARG A 67 -7.18 -11.33 -20.51
C ARG A 67 -7.53 -10.09 -19.71
N GLN A 68 -8.64 -10.11 -18.99
CA GLN A 68 -9.08 -8.96 -18.19
C GLN A 68 -8.14 -8.69 -17.02
N LEU A 69 -7.67 -9.74 -16.35
CA LEU A 69 -6.73 -9.64 -15.24
C LEU A 69 -5.40 -9.03 -15.72
N GLN A 70 -4.86 -9.48 -16.86
CA GLN A 70 -3.64 -8.91 -17.44
C GLN A 70 -3.78 -7.43 -17.81
N MET A 71 -4.91 -7.03 -18.43
CA MET A 71 -5.17 -5.62 -18.73
C MET A 71 -5.27 -4.76 -17.47
N TRP A 72 -5.91 -5.29 -16.42
CA TRP A 72 -6.03 -4.61 -15.14
C TRP A 72 -4.65 -4.44 -14.47
N ILE A 73 -3.83 -5.49 -14.42
CA ILE A 73 -2.46 -5.44 -13.87
C ILE A 73 -1.62 -4.42 -14.65
N ALA A 74 -1.72 -4.40 -15.99
CA ALA A 74 -0.99 -3.45 -16.84
C ALA A 74 -1.35 -1.98 -16.51
N GLY A 75 -2.59 -1.71 -16.10
CA GLY A 75 -3.06 -0.39 -15.69
C GLY A 75 -2.66 0.06 -14.28
N LEU A 76 -2.08 -0.82 -13.46
CA LEU A 76 -1.70 -0.47 -12.09
C LEU A 76 -0.44 0.41 -12.03
N PRO A 77 -0.32 1.29 -11.02
CA PRO A 77 0.91 1.98 -10.70
C PRO A 77 2.09 1.02 -10.45
N SER A 78 3.31 1.46 -10.78
CA SER A 78 4.53 0.66 -10.65
C SER A 78 4.76 0.14 -9.22
N TYR A 79 4.48 0.97 -8.22
CA TYR A 79 4.62 0.59 -6.82
C TYR A 79 3.63 -0.49 -6.35
N ILE A 80 2.55 -0.75 -7.08
CA ILE A 80 1.62 -1.86 -6.77
C ILE A 80 2.05 -3.13 -7.52
N LYS A 81 2.50 -2.99 -8.77
CA LYS A 81 2.93 -4.10 -9.63
C LYS A 81 4.04 -4.95 -8.99
N THR A 82 4.93 -4.34 -8.21
CA THR A 82 6.01 -5.03 -7.49
C THR A 82 5.50 -6.08 -6.49
N TYR A 83 4.25 -5.97 -6.05
CA TYR A 83 3.65 -6.90 -5.09
C TYR A 83 2.83 -8.01 -5.76
N LEU A 84 2.59 -7.93 -7.06
CA LEU A 84 1.81 -8.95 -7.76
C LEU A 84 2.73 -10.04 -8.31
N PRO A 85 2.33 -11.32 -8.28
CA PRO A 85 3.05 -12.37 -8.97
C PRO A 85 2.94 -12.07 -10.47
N ILE A 86 4.01 -11.47 -11.02
CA ILE A 86 4.15 -11.34 -12.46
C ILE A 86 4.36 -12.77 -12.95
N SER A 87 3.26 -13.43 -13.34
CA SER A 87 3.34 -14.63 -14.16
C SER A 87 3.89 -14.21 -15.52
N GLY A 88 5.20 -13.98 -15.57
CA GLY A 88 5.97 -13.91 -16.79
C GLY A 88 5.96 -15.29 -17.42
N CYS A 89 4.87 -15.63 -18.09
CA CYS A 89 4.94 -16.51 -19.24
C CYS A 89 5.52 -15.68 -20.38
N GLU A 90 6.82 -15.45 -20.33
CA GLU A 90 7.59 -15.04 -21.50
C GLU A 90 8.20 -16.32 -22.06
N SER A 91 7.76 -16.67 -23.27
CA SER A 91 8.25 -17.78 -24.08
C SER A 91 9.65 -17.50 -24.62
#